data_AF-A0A1B8E607-F1
#
_entry.id   AF-A0A1B8E607-F1
#
_cell.length_a   1.000
_cell.length_b   1.000
_cell.length_c   1.000
_cell.angle_alpha   90.00
_cell.angle_beta   90.00
_cell.angle_gamma   90.00
#
_symmetry.space_group_name_H-M   'P 1'
#
loop_
_entity.id
_entity.type
_entity.pdbx_description
1 polymer ?
#
loop_
_entity_poly.entity_id
_entity_poly.type
_entity_poly.pdbx_seq_one_letter_code
_entity_poly.pdbx_strand_id
1 'polypeptide(L)'
;MRVSSYLVSASVVDLAAAITGFDEECAPYAAHGTGDPFPYFNSTEETDLFIRCSETTYECDPKIHGTRWFMINNKTEAVPEDCLKRPFGLHLNENYTGPISMPGLTELSGCGISGTYDGTYYDQGRLIPINVTSVDLPDLVTIESGLVIDNADSITSLNVPKLRDLVHLILNFTGGRPST
;
A
#
# COMPACT_ATOMS: atom_id res chain seq x y z
N MET A 1 1.63 10.63 69.51
CA MET A 1 1.03 10.67 68.15
C MET A 1 2.02 10.07 67.18
N ARG A 2 1.63 8.96 66.55
CA ARG A 2 2.37 8.29 65.47
C ARG A 2 1.96 8.95 64.15
N VAL A 3 2.91 9.27 63.28
CA VAL A 3 2.62 9.45 61.84
C VAL A 3 3.64 8.60 61.09
N SER A 4 3.13 7.51 60.54
CA SER A 4 3.86 6.49 59.80
C SER A 4 3.96 6.95 58.34
N SER A 5 5.16 7.10 57.83
CA SER A 5 5.42 7.45 56.43
C SER A 5 5.31 6.19 55.58
N TYR A 6 4.18 6.01 54.89
CA TYR A 6 4.05 5.00 53.84
C TYR A 6 4.63 5.57 52.55
N LEU A 7 5.80 5.09 52.14
CA LEU A 7 6.29 5.22 50.78
C LEU A 7 5.51 4.23 49.91
N VAL A 8 4.59 4.75 49.10
CA VAL A 8 3.95 3.99 48.03
C VAL A 8 4.94 3.96 46.86
N SER A 9 5.74 2.90 46.80
CA SER A 9 6.49 2.55 45.59
C SER A 9 5.48 2.13 44.52
N ALA A 10 5.14 3.04 43.62
CA ALA A 10 4.42 2.73 42.40
C ALA A 10 5.39 2.04 41.44
N SER A 11 5.35 0.71 41.41
CA SER A 11 5.96 -0.06 40.33
C SER A 11 5.12 0.16 39.08
N VAL A 12 5.59 1.00 38.16
CA VAL A 12 5.11 1.00 36.79
C VAL A 12 5.64 -0.30 36.19
N VAL A 13 4.79 -1.33 36.17
CA VAL A 13 5.03 -2.49 35.35
C VAL A 13 4.71 -2.03 33.94
N ASP A 14 5.74 -1.68 33.17
CA ASP A 14 5.60 -1.53 31.72
C ASP A 14 5.17 -2.90 31.19
N LEU A 15 3.86 -3.05 30.96
CA LEU A 15 3.32 -4.18 30.25
C LEU A 15 3.81 -3.99 28.81
N ALA A 16 4.92 -4.63 28.46
CA ALA A 16 5.37 -4.75 27.09
C ALA A 16 4.22 -5.38 26.30
N ALA A 17 3.48 -4.55 25.56
CA ALA A 17 2.46 -5.03 24.65
C ALA A 17 3.20 -5.92 23.63
N ALA A 18 2.83 -7.20 23.57
CA ALA A 18 3.38 -8.09 22.58
C ALA A 18 2.93 -7.58 21.21
N ILE A 19 3.90 -7.21 20.37
CA ILE A 19 3.65 -6.77 19.00
C ILE A 19 3.03 -7.95 18.24
N THR A 20 1.96 -7.70 17.49
CA THR A 20 1.31 -8.77 16.73
C THR A 20 2.27 -9.28 15.65
N GLY A 21 2.48 -10.60 15.63
CA GLY A 21 3.31 -11.25 14.62
C GLY A 21 2.78 -11.02 13.20
N PHE A 22 3.64 -11.24 12.21
CA PHE A 22 3.26 -11.06 10.81
C PHE A 22 2.19 -12.08 10.36
N ASP A 23 1.21 -11.61 9.60
CA ASP A 23 0.20 -12.44 8.97
C ASP A 23 0.67 -12.88 7.57
N GLU A 24 0.72 -14.19 7.33
CA GLU A 24 1.15 -14.74 6.04
C GLU A 24 0.19 -14.35 4.89
N GLU A 25 -1.07 -13.99 5.18
CA GLU A 25 -1.98 -13.44 4.15
C GLU A 25 -1.49 -12.10 3.58
N CYS A 26 -0.66 -11.37 4.33
CA CYS A 26 -0.01 -10.14 3.87
C CYS A 26 1.34 -10.40 3.18
N ALA A 27 1.88 -11.62 3.23
CA ALA A 27 3.14 -11.99 2.59
C ALA A 27 3.17 -11.77 1.06
N PRO A 28 2.08 -12.03 0.29
CA PRO A 28 2.05 -11.76 -1.15
C PRO A 28 2.41 -10.30 -1.47
N TYR A 29 2.06 -9.38 -0.56
CA TYR A 29 2.26 -7.94 -0.68
C TYR A 29 3.56 -7.42 -0.04
N ALA A 30 4.14 -8.18 0.90
CA ALA A 30 5.38 -7.82 1.58
C ALA A 30 6.64 -8.43 0.95
N ALA A 31 6.52 -9.49 0.13
CA ALA A 31 7.67 -10.19 -0.45
C ALA A 31 8.14 -9.57 -1.77
N HIS A 32 9.38 -9.05 -1.82
CA HIS A 32 10.50 -9.65 -2.56
C HIS A 32 11.78 -8.78 -2.49
N GLY A 33 12.84 -9.36 -1.94
CA GLY A 33 14.19 -8.78 -1.87
C GLY A 33 15.07 -9.00 -3.11
N THR A 34 14.52 -9.40 -4.27
CA THR A 34 15.31 -9.61 -5.49
C THR A 34 14.48 -9.37 -6.75
N GLY A 35 14.44 -8.14 -7.27
CA GLY A 35 14.62 -7.95 -8.71
C GLY A 35 13.49 -7.43 -9.60
N ASP A 36 12.21 -7.37 -9.18
CA ASP A 36 11.14 -6.46 -9.70
C ASP A 36 9.75 -6.85 -9.16
N PRO A 37 8.77 -5.91 -9.07
CA PRO A 37 8.33 -5.45 -7.75
C PRO A 37 6.81 -5.44 -7.55
N PHE A 38 6.36 -5.77 -6.34
CA PHE A 38 4.97 -5.70 -5.87
C PHE A 38 4.00 -6.70 -6.54
N PRO A 39 3.16 -7.42 -5.78
CA PRO A 39 2.12 -8.24 -6.40
C PRO A 39 1.14 -7.35 -7.15
N TYR A 40 0.69 -7.82 -8.32
CA TYR A 40 -0.38 -7.16 -9.04
C TYR A 40 -1.71 -7.42 -8.34
N PHE A 41 -2.37 -6.33 -7.93
CA PHE A 41 -3.74 -6.32 -7.45
C PHE A 41 -4.67 -6.79 -8.57
N ASN A 42 -5.35 -7.91 -8.34
CA ASN A 42 -6.05 -8.64 -9.38
C ASN A 42 -7.58 -8.63 -9.21
N SER A 43 -8.10 -8.23 -8.05
CA SER A 43 -9.54 -8.28 -7.78
C SER A 43 -10.00 -7.28 -6.74
N THR A 44 -11.20 -6.73 -6.93
CA THR A 44 -11.89 -5.92 -5.91
C THR A 44 -12.16 -6.69 -4.62
N GLU A 45 -12.25 -8.02 -4.68
CA GLU A 45 -12.47 -8.88 -3.50
C GLU A 45 -11.29 -8.82 -2.50
N GLU A 46 -10.10 -8.44 -2.96
CA GLU A 46 -8.89 -8.35 -2.15
C GLU A 46 -8.68 -6.95 -1.56
N THR A 47 -9.60 -6.01 -1.79
CA THR A 47 -9.49 -4.61 -1.36
C THR A 47 -9.29 -4.48 0.15
N ASP A 48 -10.15 -5.12 0.95
CA ASP A 48 -10.06 -5.03 2.42
C ASP A 48 -8.77 -5.64 2.95
N LEU A 49 -8.33 -6.75 2.36
CA LEU A 49 -7.05 -7.39 2.69
C LEU A 49 -5.87 -6.47 2.36
N PHE A 50 -5.87 -5.89 1.15
CA PHE A 50 -4.83 -4.97 0.71
C PHE A 50 -4.74 -3.75 1.63
N ILE A 51 -5.88 -3.13 1.97
CA ILE A 51 -5.92 -1.96 2.87
C ILE A 51 -5.41 -2.36 4.25
N ARG A 52 -5.91 -3.47 4.81
CA ARG A 52 -5.47 -3.99 6.11
C ARG A 52 -3.95 -4.16 6.14
N CYS A 53 -3.39 -4.88 5.17
CA CYS A 53 -1.97 -5.15 5.15
C CYS A 53 -1.14 -3.88 4.91
N SER A 54 -1.56 -2.98 4.01
CA SER A 54 -0.86 -1.72 3.74
C SER A 54 -0.83 -0.79 4.96
N GLU A 55 -1.92 -0.77 5.75
CA GLU A 55 -2.04 0.11 6.91
C GLU A 55 -1.38 -0.45 8.18
N THR A 56 -1.11 -1.75 8.22
CA THR A 56 -0.61 -2.42 9.43
C THR A 56 0.72 -3.13 9.26
N THR A 57 1.33 -3.19 8.08
CA THR A 57 2.63 -3.85 7.92
C THR A 57 3.78 -2.91 8.32
N TYR A 58 4.60 -3.38 9.26
CA TYR A 58 5.81 -2.70 9.72
C TYR A 58 7.02 -3.62 9.57
N GLU A 59 8.15 -3.00 9.25
CA GLU A 59 9.46 -3.63 9.32
C GLU A 59 10.22 -3.11 10.54
N CYS A 60 10.65 -4.02 11.42
CA CYS A 60 11.39 -3.72 12.64
C CYS A 60 12.81 -4.32 12.62
N ASP A 61 13.68 -3.95 13.56
CA ASP A 61 15.03 -4.52 13.63
C ASP A 61 14.96 -5.99 14.09
N PRO A 62 15.32 -6.96 13.23
CA PRO A 62 15.27 -8.37 13.59
C PRO A 62 16.25 -8.74 14.71
N LYS A 63 17.26 -7.92 15.01
CA LYS A 63 18.16 -8.14 16.16
C LYS A 63 17.45 -7.92 17.50
N ILE A 64 16.40 -7.09 17.53
CA ILE A 64 15.63 -6.77 18.72
C ILE A 64 14.46 -7.75 18.88
N HIS A 65 13.71 -7.96 17.79
CA HIS A 65 12.44 -8.70 17.86
C HIS A 65 12.51 -10.14 17.31
N GLY A 66 13.64 -10.57 16.76
CA GLY A 66 13.86 -11.92 16.24
C GLY A 66 13.27 -12.19 14.85
N THR A 67 12.34 -11.35 14.37
CA THR A 67 11.82 -11.34 13.01
C THR A 67 11.77 -9.91 12.47
N ARG A 68 11.64 -9.78 11.15
CA ARG A 68 11.65 -8.49 10.44
C ARG A 68 10.26 -7.87 10.32
N TRP A 69 9.23 -8.68 10.17
CA TRP A 69 7.89 -8.24 9.77
C TRP A 69 6.90 -8.35 10.92
N PHE A 70 6.06 -7.34 11.07
CA PHE A 70 5.03 -7.27 12.11
C PHE A 70 3.76 -6.64 11.57
N MET A 71 2.64 -6.99 12.20
CA MET A 71 1.36 -6.33 12.01
C MET A 71 1.16 -5.38 13.20
N ILE A 72 1.15 -4.07 12.96
CA ILE A 72 0.98 -3.06 14.01
C ILE A 72 -0.14 -2.12 13.60
N ASN A 73 -1.21 -2.08 14.39
CA ASN A 73 -2.24 -1.08 14.20
C ASN A 73 -1.89 0.17 14.99
N ASN A 74 -1.29 1.17 14.33
CA ASN A 74 -0.84 2.42 14.96
C ASN A 74 -1.95 3.26 15.60
N LYS A 75 -3.22 2.92 15.38
CA LYS A 75 -4.38 3.56 16.05
C LYS A 75 -4.64 2.96 17.43
N THR A 76 -4.26 1.71 17.65
CA THR A 76 -4.53 0.97 18.90
C THR A 76 -3.25 0.59 19.66
N GLU A 77 -2.11 0.54 18.98
CA GLU A 77 -0.83 0.09 19.49
C GLU A 77 0.24 1.15 19.24
N ALA A 78 1.19 1.28 20.18
CA ALA A 78 2.35 2.14 19.98
C ALA A 78 3.33 1.45 19.01
N VAL A 79 3.77 2.18 17.99
CA VAL A 79 4.80 1.69 17.06
C VAL A 79 6.17 1.84 17.73
N PRO A 80 6.97 0.76 17.87
CA PRO A 80 8.33 0.85 18.40
C PRO A 80 9.22 1.76 17.55
N GLU A 81 10.21 2.40 18.17
CA GLU A 81 11.09 3.36 17.47
C GLU A 81 11.94 2.71 16.36
N ASP A 82 12.20 1.41 16.45
CA ASP A 82 12.96 0.66 15.45
C ASP A 82 12.08 0.10 14.31
N CYS A 83 10.77 0.32 14.37
CA CYS A 83 9.81 -0.13 13.38
C CYS A 83 9.45 1.00 12.40
N LEU A 84 9.50 0.69 11.11
CA LEU A 84 9.09 1.60 10.03
C LEU A 84 7.88 1.01 9.30
N LYS A 85 6.87 1.85 9.04
CA LYS A 85 5.73 1.45 8.21
C LYS A 85 6.24 1.09 6.82
N ARG A 86 5.67 0.03 6.25
CA ARG A 86 6.01 -0.43 4.90
C ARG A 86 4.80 -0.28 3.99
N PRO A 87 4.65 0.87 3.32
CA PRO A 87 3.54 1.06 2.40
C PRO A 87 3.71 0.14 1.18
N PHE A 88 2.58 -0.31 0.64
CA PHE A 88 2.59 -1.24 -0.49
C PHE A 88 2.40 -0.52 -1.82
N GLY A 89 2.82 -1.16 -2.91
CA GLY A 89 2.59 -0.68 -4.25
C GLY A 89 1.22 -1.12 -4.73
N LEU A 90 0.43 -0.21 -5.30
CA LEU A 90 -0.80 -0.54 -6.00
C LEU A 90 -0.50 -0.66 -7.49
N HIS A 91 -0.31 -1.90 -7.96
CA HIS A 91 -0.13 -2.20 -9.39
C HIS A 91 -1.27 -3.11 -9.82
N LEU A 92 -1.96 -2.79 -10.89
CA LEU A 92 -3.10 -3.59 -11.32
C LEU A 92 -2.67 -4.71 -12.27
N ASN A 93 -3.35 -5.85 -12.18
CA ASN A 93 -3.25 -6.86 -13.22
C ASN A 93 -3.72 -6.28 -14.56
N GLU A 94 -3.08 -6.69 -15.66
CA GLU A 94 -3.42 -6.26 -17.02
C GLU A 94 -4.88 -6.53 -17.41
N ASN A 95 -5.50 -7.56 -16.82
CA ASN A 95 -6.88 -7.94 -17.07
C ASN A 95 -7.87 -7.33 -16.07
N TYR A 96 -7.42 -6.45 -15.18
CA TYR A 96 -8.30 -5.80 -14.21
C TYR A 96 -9.34 -4.94 -14.93
N THR A 97 -10.59 -5.07 -14.51
CA THR A 97 -11.73 -4.34 -15.08
C THR A 97 -12.57 -3.73 -13.96
N GLY A 98 -13.10 -2.54 -14.19
CA GLY A 98 -14.05 -1.89 -13.28
C GLY A 98 -13.44 -0.84 -12.35
N PRO A 99 -14.17 -0.46 -11.29
CA PRO A 99 -13.79 0.64 -10.41
C PRO A 99 -12.84 0.19 -9.30
N ILE A 100 -11.93 1.08 -8.92
CA ILE A 100 -11.07 0.92 -7.74
C ILE A 100 -11.57 1.89 -6.68
N SER A 101 -11.89 1.38 -5.50
CA SER A 101 -12.24 2.20 -4.33
C SER A 101 -11.56 1.61 -3.10
N MET A 102 -10.71 2.39 -2.44
CA MET A 102 -9.97 1.94 -1.25
C MET A 102 -10.07 2.97 -0.11
N PRO A 103 -11.25 3.12 0.53
CA PRO A 103 -11.39 3.98 1.69
C PRO A 103 -10.56 3.46 2.87
N GLY A 104 -9.87 4.35 3.58
CA GLY A 104 -8.97 4.01 4.68
C GLY A 104 -7.52 3.74 4.28
N LEU A 105 -7.21 3.63 2.99
CA LEU A 105 -5.82 3.58 2.49
C LEU A 105 -5.19 4.97 2.55
N THR A 106 -4.10 5.12 3.28
CA THR A 106 -3.46 6.42 3.55
C THR A 106 -2.13 6.59 2.84
N GLU A 107 -1.40 5.51 2.60
CA GLU A 107 -0.04 5.54 2.06
C GLU A 107 0.19 4.42 1.05
N LEU A 108 0.91 4.73 -0.03
CA LEU A 108 1.38 3.76 -1.02
C LEU A 108 2.88 3.96 -1.28
N SER A 109 3.61 2.89 -1.58
CA SER A 109 4.99 3.02 -2.07
C SER A 109 5.02 3.45 -3.54
N GLY A 110 3.97 3.14 -4.30
CA GLY A 110 3.80 3.49 -5.71
C GLY A 110 2.39 3.16 -6.19
N CYS A 111 1.93 3.81 -7.25
CA CYS A 111 0.64 3.51 -7.86
C CYS A 111 0.77 3.49 -9.39
N GLY A 112 0.56 2.30 -9.98
CA GLY A 112 0.65 2.05 -11.41
C GLY A 112 -0.66 1.49 -11.96
N ILE A 113 -1.33 2.29 -12.79
CA ILE A 113 -2.55 1.94 -13.51
C ILE A 113 -2.22 2.09 -14.99
N SER A 114 -1.72 1.02 -15.61
CA SER A 114 -1.26 1.06 -16.99
C SER A 114 -1.87 -0.04 -17.84
N GLY A 115 -2.27 0.30 -19.06
CA GLY A 115 -2.47 -0.69 -20.12
C GLY A 115 -1.18 -1.43 -20.48
N THR A 116 -1.30 -2.51 -21.24
CA THR A 116 -0.17 -3.34 -21.70
C THR A 116 -0.05 -3.34 -23.22
N TYR A 117 1.03 -3.92 -23.74
CA TYR A 117 1.26 -4.07 -25.18
C TYR A 117 1.29 -5.55 -25.54
N ASP A 118 0.51 -5.95 -26.54
CA ASP A 118 0.56 -7.28 -27.13
C ASP A 118 1.47 -7.26 -28.37
N GLY A 119 2.54 -8.06 -28.36
CA GLY A 119 3.50 -8.20 -29.45
C GLY A 119 4.93 -7.78 -29.09
N THR A 120 5.83 -7.77 -30.09
CA THR A 120 7.23 -7.35 -29.89
C THR A 120 7.41 -5.88 -30.23
N TYR A 121 8.48 -5.26 -29.70
CA TYR A 121 8.89 -3.89 -30.03
C TYR A 121 8.96 -3.61 -31.54
N TYR A 122 9.22 -4.65 -32.35
CA TYR A 122 9.33 -4.55 -33.81
C TYR A 122 7.98 -4.56 -34.53
N ASP A 123 6.92 -5.08 -33.92
CA ASP A 123 5.60 -5.26 -34.55
C ASP A 123 4.66 -4.08 -34.31
N GLN A 124 5.13 -2.99 -33.69
CA GLN A 124 4.28 -1.91 -33.18
C GLN A 124 3.13 -2.49 -32.35
N GLY A 125 3.50 -3.29 -31.34
CA GLY A 125 2.58 -4.10 -30.55
C GLY A 125 1.26 -3.39 -30.24
N ARG A 126 0.17 -4.15 -30.35
CA ARG A 126 -1.18 -3.62 -30.13
C ARG A 126 -1.27 -3.17 -28.69
N LEU A 127 -1.50 -1.88 -28.48
CA LEU A 127 -1.81 -1.36 -27.16
C LEU A 127 -3.16 -1.93 -26.71
N ILE A 128 -3.18 -2.47 -25.51
CA ILE A 128 -4.35 -2.94 -24.79
C ILE A 128 -4.55 -1.97 -23.61
N PRO A 129 -5.45 -0.99 -23.75
CA PRO A 129 -5.76 -0.08 -22.66
C PRO A 129 -6.28 -0.83 -21.44
N ILE A 130 -5.99 -0.31 -20.26
CA ILE A 130 -6.54 -0.88 -19.02
C ILE A 130 -8.01 -0.46 -18.86
N ASN A 131 -8.85 -1.41 -18.46
CA ASN A 131 -10.30 -1.24 -18.37
C ASN A 131 -10.76 -0.79 -16.96
N VAL A 132 -9.97 0.07 -16.32
CA VAL A 132 -10.37 0.73 -15.07
C VAL A 132 -11.36 1.85 -15.39
N THR A 133 -12.48 1.89 -14.69
CA THR A 133 -13.55 2.88 -14.96
C THR A 133 -13.51 4.11 -14.05
N SER A 134 -13.00 3.94 -12.83
CA SER A 134 -12.84 5.02 -11.85
C SER A 134 -11.81 4.64 -10.79
N VAL A 135 -11.16 5.64 -10.21
CA VAL A 135 -10.22 5.49 -9.10
C VAL A 135 -10.67 6.38 -7.95
N ASP A 136 -10.95 5.80 -6.79
CA ASP A 136 -11.42 6.50 -5.59
C ASP A 136 -10.59 6.11 -4.37
N LEU A 137 -9.63 6.97 -4.01
CA LEU A 137 -8.73 6.78 -2.87
C LEU A 137 -8.89 8.01 -1.95
N PRO A 138 -10.05 8.13 -1.26
CA PRO A 138 -10.46 9.37 -0.58
C PRO A 138 -9.57 9.72 0.63
N ASP A 139 -8.89 8.72 1.18
CA ASP A 139 -8.02 8.84 2.35
C ASP A 139 -6.54 8.84 2.02
N LEU A 140 -6.17 8.67 0.74
CA LEU A 140 -4.77 8.58 0.32
C LEU A 140 -4.08 9.93 0.48
N VAL A 141 -2.95 9.92 1.17
CA VAL A 141 -2.19 11.11 1.55
C VAL A 141 -0.85 11.16 0.84
N THR A 142 -0.17 10.01 0.78
CA THR A 142 1.22 9.91 0.32
C THR A 142 1.40 8.76 -0.67
N ILE A 143 2.17 9.00 -1.72
CA ILE A 143 2.70 7.96 -2.61
C ILE A 143 4.22 8.16 -2.75
N GLU A 144 5.02 7.25 -2.19
CA GLU A 144 6.48 7.44 -2.10
C GLU A 144 7.15 7.59 -3.46
N SER A 145 6.82 6.72 -4.42
CA SER A 145 7.47 6.71 -5.74
C SER A 145 6.76 7.58 -6.76
N GLY A 146 5.43 7.63 -6.76
CA GLY A 146 4.62 8.40 -7.72
C GLY A 146 3.35 7.70 -8.18
N LEU A 147 2.49 8.47 -8.86
CA LEU A 147 1.26 8.01 -9.49
C LEU A 147 1.41 8.03 -11.01
N VAL A 148 1.28 6.85 -11.62
CA VAL A 148 1.30 6.67 -13.06
C VAL A 148 -0.03 6.07 -13.50
N ILE A 149 -0.80 6.86 -14.25
CA ILE A 149 -1.94 6.39 -15.02
C ILE A 149 -1.55 6.51 -16.48
N ASP A 150 -1.49 5.39 -17.20
CA ASP A 150 -1.12 5.37 -18.60
C ASP A 150 -2.01 4.42 -19.40
N ASN A 151 -2.32 4.77 -20.64
CA ASN A 151 -3.16 3.96 -21.52
C ASN A 151 -4.50 3.54 -20.88
N ALA A 152 -5.19 4.50 -20.24
CA ALA A 152 -6.39 4.25 -19.44
C ALA A 152 -7.58 5.11 -19.91
N ASP A 153 -8.07 4.87 -21.12
CA ASP A 153 -9.17 5.62 -21.75
C ASP A 153 -10.55 5.38 -21.12
N SER A 154 -10.69 4.28 -20.40
CA SER A 154 -11.94 3.93 -19.72
C SER A 154 -12.17 4.71 -18.41
N ILE A 155 -11.14 5.39 -17.88
CA ILE A 155 -11.26 6.12 -16.61
C ILE A 155 -12.09 7.38 -16.80
N THR A 156 -13.19 7.46 -16.06
CA THR A 156 -14.12 8.60 -16.06
C THR A 156 -13.94 9.52 -14.84
N SER A 157 -13.31 9.02 -13.77
CA SER A 157 -13.06 9.79 -12.55
C SER A 157 -11.80 9.34 -11.81
N LEU A 158 -11.09 10.32 -11.26
CA LEU A 158 -9.94 10.15 -10.36
C LEU A 158 -10.19 11.01 -9.11
N ASN A 159 -10.43 10.37 -7.98
CA ASN A 159 -10.73 11.02 -6.71
C ASN A 159 -9.63 10.71 -5.68
N VAL A 160 -8.75 11.68 -5.45
CA VAL A 160 -7.62 11.61 -4.49
C VAL A 160 -7.50 12.91 -3.68
N PRO A 161 -8.57 13.35 -2.99
CA PRO A 161 -8.71 14.70 -2.47
C PRO A 161 -7.72 15.06 -1.34
N LYS A 162 -7.12 14.06 -0.68
CA LYS A 162 -6.14 14.25 0.41
C LYS A 162 -4.70 14.07 -0.03
N LEU A 163 -4.46 13.66 -1.28
CA LEU A 163 -3.13 13.40 -1.80
C LEU A 163 -2.32 14.70 -1.81
N ARG A 164 -1.18 14.67 -1.13
CA ARG A 164 -0.31 15.84 -0.95
C ARG A 164 1.15 15.56 -1.24
N ASP A 165 1.60 14.32 -1.02
CA ASP A 165 3.00 13.94 -1.10
C ASP A 165 3.21 12.87 -2.18
N LEU A 166 3.88 13.24 -3.29
CA LEU A 166 4.30 12.31 -4.35
C LEU A 166 5.52 12.84 -5.11
N VAL A 167 6.37 11.93 -5.60
CA VAL A 167 7.59 12.29 -6.35
C VAL A 167 7.28 12.65 -7.80
N HIS A 168 6.39 11.92 -8.48
CA HIS A 168 5.98 12.23 -9.85
C HIS A 168 4.52 11.86 -10.12
N LEU A 169 3.91 12.59 -11.05
CA LEU A 169 2.55 12.40 -11.52
C LEU A 169 2.54 12.30 -13.05
N ILE A 170 2.06 11.17 -13.57
CA ILE A 170 1.85 10.96 -15.01
C ILE A 170 0.40 10.55 -15.19
N LEU A 171 -0.32 11.32 -16.01
CA LEU A 171 -1.73 11.08 -16.31
C LEU A 171 -1.92 11.06 -17.83
N ASN A 172 -2.12 9.86 -18.36
CA ASN A 172 -2.47 9.62 -19.75
C ASN A 172 -3.72 8.73 -19.82
N PHE A 173 -4.87 9.39 -19.97
CA PHE A 173 -6.18 8.78 -20.15
C PHE A 173 -6.50 8.51 -21.64
N THR A 174 -5.49 8.39 -22.50
CA THR A 174 -5.70 8.04 -23.92
C THR A 174 -5.46 6.56 -24.12
N GLY A 175 -6.22 5.88 -24.98
CA GLY A 175 -6.04 4.45 -25.27
C GLY A 175 -4.98 4.19 -26.35
N GLY A 176 -4.01 5.11 -26.48
CA GLY A 176 -3.06 5.21 -27.59
C GLY A 176 -3.71 5.38 -28.97
N ARG A 177 -2.89 5.39 -30.03
CA ARG A 177 -3.41 5.41 -31.40
C ARG A 177 -3.86 4.00 -31.78
N PRO A 178 -5.07 3.83 -32.36
CA PRO A 178 -5.39 2.56 -33.01
C PRO A 178 -4.38 2.35 -34.15
N SER A 179 -3.73 1.19 -34.16
CA SER A 179 -2.93 0.73 -35.31
C SER A 179 -3.88 0.60 -36.51
N THR A 180 -3.79 1.56 -37.44
CA THR A 180 -4.51 1.58 -38.72
C THR A 180 -3.89 0.61 -39.72
#